data_AF-A0A838ITV6-F1
#
_entry.id   AF-A0A838ITV6-F1
#
_cell.length_a   1.000
_cell.length_b   1.000
_cell.length_c   1.000
_cell.angle_alpha   90.00
_cell.angle_beta   90.00
_cell.angle_gamma   90.00
#
_symmetry.space_group_name_H-M   'P 1'
#
loop_
_entity.id
_entity.type
_entity.pdbx_description
1 polymer ?
#
loop_
_entity_poly.entity_id
_entity_poly.type
_entity_poly.pdbx_seq_one_letter_code
_entity_poly.pdbx_strand_id
1 'polypeptide(L)' 'MNESTPDTGGRPPGRNFGPEMRALRVEHAISQTYLARVLGVSQPYVARVEKGVRGVTPRQERRFRLAIARIAKERARG' A
#
# COMPACT_ATOMS: atom_id res chain seq x y z
N MET A 1 27.83 -16.94 -18.17
CA MET A 1 26.47 -17.00 -17.59
C MET A 1 26.03 -15.57 -17.38
N ASN A 2 25.12 -15.07 -18.21
CA ASN A 2 24.61 -13.70 -18.11
C ASN A 2 23.39 -13.72 -17.21
N GLU A 3 23.53 -13.31 -15.95
CA GLU A 3 22.40 -13.01 -15.10
C GLU A 3 22.26 -11.49 -15.00
N SER A 4 21.26 -11.01 -15.72
CA SER A 4 20.81 -9.63 -15.77
C SER A 4 20.56 -9.11 -14.35
N THR A 5 21.22 -8.01 -14.04
CA THR A 5 21.03 -7.17 -12.85
C THR A 5 19.55 -6.89 -12.56
N PRO A 6 19.08 -6.92 -11.29
CA PRO A 6 17.86 -6.22 -10.95
C PRO A 6 18.18 -4.72 -10.91
N ASP A 7 17.84 -4.04 -12.01
CA ASP A 7 17.64 -2.59 -12.04
C ASP A 7 16.54 -2.24 -11.02
N THR A 8 16.98 -1.90 -9.81
CA THR A 8 16.16 -1.23 -8.82
C THR A 8 16.87 0.08 -8.53
N GLY A 9 16.66 1.06 -9.42
CA GLY A 9 17.05 2.45 -9.21
C GLY A 9 16.83 2.86 -7.74
N GLY A 10 17.94 3.18 -7.08
CA GLY A 10 18.09 3.20 -5.64
C GLY A 10 17.08 4.08 -4.89
N ARG A 11 16.22 3.43 -4.11
CA ARG A 11 15.61 4.04 -2.92
C ARG A 11 16.34 3.47 -1.70
N PRO A 12 16.88 4.30 -0.79
CA PRO A 12 17.51 3.80 0.44
C PRO A 12 16.50 2.97 1.26
N PRO A 13 16.96 2.09 2.17
CA PRO A 13 16.12 1.28 3.06
C PRO A 13 15.41 2.15 4.11
N GLY A 14 14.52 3.02 3.65
CA GLY A 14 13.68 3.88 4.46
C GLY A 14 12.24 3.38 4.41
N ARG A 15 11.80 2.73 5.50
CA ARG A 15 10.43 2.24 5.76
C ARG A 15 9.77 1.48 4.60
N ASN A 16 9.63 0.16 4.78
CA ASN A 16 8.84 -0.68 3.90
C ASN A 16 7.33 -0.32 4.02
N PHE A 17 6.89 0.69 3.27
CA PHE A 17 5.52 1.19 3.25
C PHE A 17 4.49 0.08 2.96
N GLY A 18 4.79 -0.87 2.07
CA GLY A 18 3.88 -1.95 1.71
C GLY A 18 3.43 -2.81 2.90
N PRO A 19 4.38 -3.43 3.64
CA PRO A 19 4.09 -4.15 4.88
C PRO A 19 3.38 -3.31 5.96
N GLU A 20 3.79 -2.05 6.17
CA GLU A 20 3.13 -1.12 7.11
C GLU A 20 1.67 -0.87 6.72
N MET A 21 1.42 -0.60 5.43
CA MET A 21 0.09 -0.40 4.88
C MET A 21 -0.78 -1.64 5.08
N ARG A 22 -0.23 -2.84 4.86
CA ARG A 22 -0.95 -4.10 5.09
C ARG A 22 -1.33 -4.26 6.56
N ALA A 23 -0.40 -3.99 7.48
CA ALA A 23 -0.65 -4.11 8.91
C ALA A 23 -1.81 -3.20 9.34
N LEU A 24 -1.74 -1.90 9.03
CA LEU A 24 -2.79 -0.93 9.33
C LEU A 24 -4.14 -1.31 8.71
N ARG A 25 -4.13 -1.80 7.47
CA ARG A 25 -5.34 -2.23 6.78
C ARG A 25 -6.00 -3.42 7.50
N VAL A 26 -5.21 -4.42 7.90
CA VAL A 26 -5.70 -5.64 8.56
C VAL A 26 -6.18 -5.33 9.98
N GLU A 27 -5.47 -4.49 10.73
CA GLU A 27 -5.85 -4.04 12.07
C GLU A 27 -7.27 -3.44 12.10
N HIS A 28 -7.65 -2.69 11.05
CA HIS A 28 -8.99 -2.10 10.92
C HIS A 28 -9.99 -2.96 10.12
N ALA A 29 -9.67 -4.24 9.88
CA ALA A 29 -10.49 -5.17 9.10
C ALA A 29 -10.91 -4.63 7.72
N ILE A 30 -10.02 -3.90 7.05
CA ILE A 30 -10.24 -3.33 5.72
C ILE A 30 -9.78 -4.37 4.68
N SER A 31 -10.60 -4.69 3.68
CA SER A 31 -10.16 -5.58 2.61
C SER A 31 -9.36 -4.82 1.55
N GLN A 32 -8.47 -5.50 0.82
CA GLN A 32 -7.74 -4.90 -0.29
C GLN A 32 -8.70 -4.37 -1.36
N THR A 33 -9.77 -5.12 -1.66
CA THR A 33 -10.81 -4.73 -2.62
C THR A 33 -11.53 -3.45 -2.21
N TYR A 34 -11.87 -3.31 -0.93
CA TYR A 34 -12.53 -2.11 -0.42
C TYR A 34 -11.59 -0.90 -0.47
N LEU A 35 -10.35 -1.05 -0.02
CA LEU A 35 -9.34 -0.01 -0.11
C LEU A 35 -9.09 0.43 -1.56
N ALA A 36 -9.01 -0.53 -2.48
CA ALA A 36 -8.83 -0.29 -3.91
C ALA A 36 -9.99 0.52 -4.49
N ARG A 37 -11.24 0.14 -4.17
CA ARG A 37 -12.46 0.87 -4.57
C ARG A 37 -12.44 2.32 -4.08
N VAL A 38 -12.11 2.56 -2.82
CA VAL A 38 -12.01 3.92 -2.24
C VAL A 38 -10.93 4.76 -2.92
N LEU A 39 -9.82 4.13 -3.32
CA LEU A 39 -8.70 4.80 -3.97
C LEU A 39 -8.84 4.92 -5.50
N GLY A 40 -9.86 4.29 -6.11
CA GLY A 40 -10.01 4.25 -7.57
C GLY A 40 -8.85 3.52 -8.25
N VAL A 41 -8.35 2.45 -7.64
CA VAL A 41 -7.29 1.58 -8.20
C VAL A 41 -7.77 0.13 -8.21
N SER A 42 -7.02 -0.77 -8.85
CA SER A 42 -7.35 -2.20 -8.87
C SER A 42 -6.87 -2.91 -7.59
N GLN A 43 -7.59 -3.96 -7.16
CA GLN A 43 -7.15 -4.77 -6.02
C GLN A 43 -5.76 -5.41 -6.24
N PRO A 44 -5.41 -5.93 -7.45
CA PRO A 44 -4.07 -6.45 -7.71
C PRO A 44 -2.97 -5.38 -7.58
N TYR A 45 -3.28 -4.11 -7.88
CA TYR A 45 -2.35 -3.01 -7.64
C TYR A 45 -2.04 -2.85 -6.15
N VAL A 46 -3.07 -2.83 -5.30
CA VAL A 46 -2.90 -2.79 -3.83
C VAL A 46 -2.06 -3.97 -3.34
N ALA A 47 -2.35 -5.19 -3.82
CA ALA A 47 -1.60 -6.39 -3.42
C ALA A 47 -0.11 -6.32 -3.80
N ARG A 48 0.23 -5.81 -4.99
CA ARG A 48 1.64 -5.62 -5.41
C ARG A 48 2.36 -4.54 -4.59
N VAL A 49 1.65 -3.49 -4.19
CA VAL A 49 2.18 -2.46 -3.29
C VAL A 49 2.46 -3.04 -1.91
N GLU A 50 1.52 -3.81 -1.33
CA GLU A 50 1.71 -4.46 -0.02
C GLU A 50 2.90 -5.42 0.01
N LYS A 51 3.12 -6.15 -1.09
CA LYS A 51 4.24 -7.10 -1.25
C LYS A 51 5.58 -6.40 -1.54
N GLY A 52 5.61 -5.09 -1.74
CA GLY A 52 6.82 -4.36 -2.15
C GLY A 52 7.22 -4.56 -3.61
N VAL A 53 6.48 -5.38 -4.38
CA VAL A 53 6.71 -5.62 -5.82
C VAL A 53 6.47 -4.35 -6.63
N ARG A 54 5.56 -3.48 -6.18
CA ARG A 54 5.30 -2.17 -6.79
C ARG A 54 5.58 -1.06 -5.81
N GLY A 55 6.65 -0.30 -6.06
CA GLY A 55 6.89 0.96 -5.37
C GLY A 55 5.81 2.01 -5.68
N VAL A 56 5.62 2.93 -4.73
CA VAL A 56 4.73 4.08 -4.88
C VAL A 56 5.48 5.38 -4.62
N THR A 57 4.99 6.46 -5.23
CA THR A 57 5.45 7.82 -4.93
C THR A 57 5.03 8.23 -3.51
N PRO A 58 5.73 9.19 -2.87
CA PRO A 58 5.32 9.73 -1.57
C PRO A 58 3.87 10.27 -1.55
N ARG A 59 3.41 10.85 -2.68
CA ARG A 59 2.02 11.32 -2.84
C ARG A 59 1.02 10.16 -2.78
N GLN A 60 1.32 9.06 -3.46
CA GLN A 60 0.49 7.85 -3.42
C GLN A 60 0.49 7.23 -2.03
N GLU A 61 1.66 7.08 -1.39
CA GLU A 61 1.80 6.61 -0.01
C GLU A 61 0.92 7.41 0.96
N ARG A 62 0.99 8.75 0.91
CA ARG A 62 0.12 9.62 1.71
C ARG A 62 -1.37 9.37 1.43
N ARG A 63 -1.74 9.16 0.17
CA ARG A 63 -3.13 8.88 -0.23
C ARG A 63 -3.64 7.57 0.37
N PHE A 64 -2.83 6.51 0.34
CA PHE A 64 -3.14 5.22 0.97
C PHE A 64 -3.35 5.37 2.48
N ARG A 65 -2.40 6.03 3.18
CA ARG A 65 -2.52 6.25 4.63
C ARG A 65 -3.80 7.01 5.01
N LEU A 66 -4.10 8.08 4.29
CA LEU A 66 -5.32 8.88 4.53
C LEU A 66 -6.60 8.09 4.28
N ALA A 67 -6.64 7.25 3.24
CA ALA A 67 -7.80 6.41 2.97
C ALA A 67 -8.05 5.41 4.09
N ILE A 68 -7.00 4.72 4.56
CA ILE A 68 -7.11 3.77 5.68
C ILE A 68 -7.60 4.48 6.95
N ALA A 69 -6.95 5.59 7.33
CA ALA A 69 -7.31 6.35 8.52
C ALA A 69 -8.76 6.88 8.46
N ARG A 70 -9.21 7.34 7.29
CA ARG A 70 -10.59 7.77 7.08
C ARG A 70 -11.58 6.63 7.29
N ILE A 71 -11.36 5.49 6.63
CA ILE A 71 -12.24 4.31 6.74
C ILE A 71 -12.32 3.83 8.19
N ALA A 72 -11.17 3.75 8.88
CA ALA A 72 -11.10 3.35 10.28
C ALA A 72 -11.92 4.29 11.18
N LYS A 73 -11.80 5.60 10.98
CA LYS A 73 -12.55 6.61 11.74
C LYS A 73 -14.05 6.57 11.47
N GLU A 74 -14.47 6.29 10.24
CA GLU A 74 -15.89 6.15 9.87
C GLU A 74 -16.51 4.93 10.56
N ARG A 75 -15.78 3.82 10.66
CA ARG A 75 -16.24 2.59 11.34
C ARG A 75 -16.33 2.73 12.86
N ALA A 76 -15.45 3.51 13.49
CA ALA A 76 -15.47 3.71 14.94
C ALA A 76 -16.62 4.60 15.45
N ARG A 77 -17.39 5.22 14.53
CA ARG A 77 -18.49 6.14 14.87
C ARG A 77 -19.88 5.52 14.71
N GLY A 78 -19.99 4.34 14.11
CA GLY A 78 -21.24 3.61 13.94
C GLY A 78 -21.28 2.41 14.86
#